data_AF-A0A661EKU5-F1
#
_entry.id   AF-A0A661EKU5-F1
#
_cell.length_a   1.000
_cell.length_b   1.000
_cell.length_c   1.000
_cell.angle_alpha   90.00
_cell.angle_beta   90.00
_cell.angle_gamma   90.00
#
_symmetry.space_group_name_H-M   'P 1'
#
loop_
_entity.id
_entity.type
_entity.pdbx_description
1 polymer ?
#
loop_
_entity_poly.entity_id
_entity_poly.type
_entity_poly.pdbx_seq_one_letter_code
_entity_poly.pdbx_strand_id
1 'polypeptide(L)'
;MIVRREFDQQLAAELGQQVGSDILGRIYAARAVTQNQLKTPLTALARPDAMYGMVGAVALMIAALQQQQRIIIVADFDVDGATSCALLMRGLRA
;
A
#
# COMPACT_ATOMS: atom_id res chain seq x y z
N MET A 1 25.66 3.36 18.77
CA MET A 1 26.60 2.45 18.06
C MET A 1 26.18 2.39 16.61
N ILE A 2 27.06 2.70 15.65
CA ILE A 2 26.73 2.63 14.22
C ILE A 2 26.96 1.19 13.75
N VAL A 3 25.90 0.50 13.37
CA VAL A 3 25.98 -0.85 12.80
C VAL A 3 26.12 -0.73 11.28
N ARG A 4 27.19 -1.29 10.72
CA ARG A 4 27.34 -1.44 9.26
C ARG A 4 26.64 -2.73 8.83
N ARG A 5 25.66 -2.62 7.94
CA ARG A 5 25.05 -3.78 7.28
C ARG A 5 25.93 -4.24 6.13
N GLU A 6 26.19 -5.54 6.08
CA GLU A 6 26.73 -6.18 4.89
C GLU A 6 25.68 -6.18 3.77
N PHE A 7 26.14 -6.15 2.53
CA PHE A 7 25.29 -6.16 1.35
C PHE A 7 26.03 -6.81 0.18
N ASP A 8 25.27 -7.39 -0.74
CA ASP A 8 25.79 -7.94 -1.98
C ASP A 8 26.27 -6.82 -2.91
N GLN A 9 27.56 -6.86 -3.27
CA GLN A 9 28.18 -5.86 -4.12
C GLN A 9 27.70 -5.91 -5.57
N GLN A 10 27.40 -7.10 -6.09
CA GLN A 10 26.91 -7.26 -7.46
C GLN A 10 25.50 -6.70 -7.55
N LEU A 11 24.62 -7.09 -6.62
CA LEU A 11 23.26 -6.55 -6.54
C LEU A 11 23.27 -5.01 -6.36
N ALA A 12 24.20 -4.48 -5.56
CA ALA A 12 24.34 -3.05 -5.35
C ALA A 12 24.72 -2.31 -6.64
N ALA A 13 25.61 -2.87 -7.46
CA ALA A 13 26.01 -2.28 -8.74
C ALA A 13 24.84 -2.31 -9.76
N GLU A 14 24.14 -3.43 -9.86
CA GLU A 14 22.98 -3.58 -10.75
C GLU A 14 21.85 -2.60 -10.39
N LEU A 15 21.49 -2.54 -9.11
CA LEU A 15 20.47 -1.60 -8.62
C LEU A 15 20.92 -0.15 -8.79
N GLY A 16 22.21 0.13 -8.54
CA GLY A 16 22.80 1.46 -8.72
C GLY A 16 22.68 1.96 -10.15
N GLN A 17 22.96 1.09 -11.13
CA GLN A 17 22.77 1.39 -12.55
C GLN A 17 21.28 1.62 -12.89
N GLN A 18 20.37 0.79 -12.37
CA GLN A 18 18.94 0.90 -12.62
C GLN A 18 18.35 2.23 -12.09
N VAL A 19 18.77 2.67 -10.90
CA VAL A 19 18.24 3.89 -10.26
C VAL A 19 19.07 5.15 -10.52
N GLY A 20 20.20 5.02 -11.23
CA GLY A 20 21.12 6.12 -11.53
C GLY A 20 21.91 6.64 -10.32
N SER A 21 22.13 5.81 -9.30
CA SER A 21 22.88 6.19 -8.10
C SER A 21 23.50 5.00 -7.37
N ASP A 22 24.82 4.97 -7.28
CA ASP A 22 25.57 3.94 -6.54
C ASP A 22 25.24 3.92 -5.04
N ILE A 23 24.96 5.10 -4.47
CA ILE A 23 24.56 5.21 -3.07
C ILE A 23 23.21 4.53 -2.84
N LEU A 24 22.23 4.79 -3.72
CA LEU A 24 20.92 4.14 -3.63
C LEU A 24 21.02 2.64 -3.90
N GLY A 25 21.85 2.21 -4.85
CA GLY A 25 22.13 0.80 -5.11
C GLY A 25 22.62 0.04 -3.86
N ARG A 26 23.61 0.60 -3.16
CA ARG A 26 24.11 0.05 -1.88
C ARG A 26 23.03 0.01 -0.80
N ILE A 27 22.22 1.07 -0.69
CA ILE A 27 21.13 1.15 0.29
C ILE A 27 20.06 0.08 0.03
N TYR A 28 19.68 -0.15 -1.23
CA TYR A 28 18.69 -1.16 -1.60
C TYR A 28 19.23 -2.58 -1.43
N ALA A 29 20.47 -2.83 -1.84
CA ALA A 29 21.14 -4.13 -1.62
C ALA A 29 21.24 -4.47 -0.13
N ALA A 30 21.55 -3.49 0.73
CA ALA A 30 21.57 -3.68 2.19
C ALA A 30 20.19 -3.94 2.82
N ARG A 31 19.11 -3.77 2.06
CA ARG A 31 17.73 -4.13 2.45
C ARG A 31 17.24 -5.40 1.75
N ALA A 32 18.11 -6.10 1.01
CA ALA A 32 17.76 -7.25 0.18
C ALA A 32 16.60 -6.96 -0.79
N VAL A 33 16.51 -5.72 -1.28
CA VAL A 33 15.50 -5.31 -2.25
C VAL A 33 15.90 -5.78 -3.64
N THR A 34 14.99 -6.44 -4.34
CA THR A 34 15.16 -6.87 -5.73
C THR A 34 14.72 -5.78 -6.70
N GLN A 35 15.18 -5.87 -7.95
CA GLN A 35 14.79 -4.94 -9.02
C GLN A 35 13.26 -4.84 -9.22
N ASN A 36 12.53 -5.94 -9.01
CA ASN A 36 11.08 -5.99 -9.14
C ASN A 36 10.36 -5.25 -8.00
N GLN A 37 10.93 -5.23 -6.80
CA GLN A 37 10.35 -4.52 -5.65
C GLN A 37 10.48 -2.99 -5.75
N LEU A 38 11.30 -2.48 -6.68
CA LEU A 38 11.35 -1.05 -7.00
C LEU A 38 10.20 -0.61 -7.90
N LYS A 39 9.48 -1.55 -8.52
CA LYS A 39 8.32 -1.26 -9.36
C LYS A 39 7.05 -1.34 -8.52
N THR A 40 6.44 -0.20 -8.24
CA THR A 40 5.21 -0.10 -7.44
C THR A 40 4.03 0.48 -8.24
N PRO A 41 3.66 -0.09 -9.41
CA PRO A 41 2.50 0.38 -10.14
C PRO A 41 1.22 0.04 -9.36
N LEU A 42 0.17 0.86 -9.51
CA LEU A 42 -1.13 0.58 -8.89
C LEU A 42 -1.71 -0.77 -9.32
N THR A 43 -1.38 -1.24 -10.53
CA THR A 43 -1.80 -2.55 -11.05
C THR A 43 -1.16 -3.74 -10.33
N ALA A 44 -0.09 -3.52 -9.56
CA ALA A 44 0.53 -4.56 -8.71
C ALA A 44 -0.13 -4.68 -7.33
N LEU A 45 -1.08 -3.80 -6.98
CA LEU A 45 -1.87 -3.93 -5.76
C LEU A 45 -2.76 -5.18 -5.85
N ALA A 46 -2.92 -5.86 -4.72
CA ALA A 46 -3.91 -6.92 -4.60
C ALA A 46 -5.29 -6.36 -4.96
N ARG A 47 -6.04 -7.12 -5.74
CA ARG A 47 -7.38 -6.69 -6.14
C ARG A 47 -8.30 -6.72 -4.90
N PRO A 48 -9.17 -5.70 -4.72
CA PRO A 48 -10.07 -5.65 -3.56
C PRO A 48 -11.01 -6.86 -3.43
N ASP A 49 -11.42 -7.45 -4.56
CA ASP A 49 -12.27 -8.64 -4.61
C ASP A 49 -11.62 -9.90 -4.00
N ALA A 50 -10.29 -9.91 -3.86
CA ALA A 50 -9.55 -10.96 -3.16
C ALA A 50 -9.60 -10.81 -1.62
N MET A 51 -10.05 -9.66 -1.08
CA MET A 51 -10.20 -9.49 0.36
C MET A 51 -11.37 -10.34 0.87
N TYR A 52 -11.12 -11.10 1.93
CA TYR A 52 -12.13 -11.94 2.55
C TYR A 52 -13.38 -11.12 2.90
N GLY A 53 -14.55 -11.61 2.47
CA GLY A 53 -15.85 -10.98 2.74
C GLY A 53 -16.17 -9.73 1.90
N MET A 54 -15.29 -9.29 0.99
CA MET A 54 -15.49 -8.04 0.24
C MET A 54 -16.78 -8.03 -0.58
N VAL A 55 -17.07 -9.13 -1.29
CA VAL A 55 -18.29 -9.26 -2.11
C VAL A 55 -19.55 -9.05 -1.27
N GLY A 56 -19.63 -9.67 -0.10
CA GLY A 56 -20.76 -9.53 0.82
C GLY A 56 -20.86 -8.14 1.42
N ALA A 57 -19.74 -7.55 1.84
CA ALA A 57 -19.69 -6.21 2.41
C ALA A 57 -20.16 -5.13 1.41
N VAL A 58 -19.73 -5.24 0.15
CA VAL A 58 -20.16 -4.33 -0.93
C VAL A 58 -21.66 -4.49 -1.22
N ALA A 59 -22.17 -5.73 -1.27
CA ALA A 59 -23.60 -5.97 -1.45
C ALA A 59 -24.45 -5.35 -0.33
N LEU A 60 -24.02 -5.49 0.93
CA LEU A 60 -24.68 -4.84 2.09
C LEU A 60 -24.64 -3.31 1.98
N MET A 61 -23.48 -2.74 1.60
CA MET A 61 -23.34 -1.30 1.43
C MET A 61 -24.27 -0.75 0.32
N ILE A 62 -24.34 -1.44 -0.82
CA ILE A 62 -25.24 -1.07 -1.93
C ILE A 62 -26.70 -1.10 -1.47
N ALA A 63 -27.12 -2.15 -0.76
CA ALA A 63 -28.48 -2.25 -0.25
C ALA A 63 -28.80 -1.12 0.75
N ALA A 64 -27.88 -0.80 1.66
CA ALA A 64 -28.04 0.29 2.62
C ALA A 64 -28.17 1.66 1.93
N LEU A 65 -27.36 1.91 0.90
CA LEU A 65 -27.43 3.15 0.11
C LEU A 65 -28.77 3.26 -0.65
N GLN A 66 -29.19 2.19 -1.32
CA GLN A 66 -30.46 2.16 -2.08
C GLN A 66 -31.68 2.36 -1.17
N GLN A 67 -31.65 1.79 0.03
CA GLN A 67 -32.71 1.93 1.03
C GLN A 67 -32.58 3.22 1.87
N GLN A 68 -31.62 4.09 1.56
CA GLN A 68 -31.36 5.35 2.26
C GLN A 68 -31.18 5.16 3.77
N GLN A 69 -30.55 4.06 4.17
CA GLN A 69 -30.25 3.78 5.56
C GLN A 69 -29.21 4.77 6.09
N ARG A 70 -29.25 5.02 7.40
CA ARG A 70 -28.22 5.83 8.06
C ARG A 70 -26.94 5.01 8.22
N ILE A 71 -25.87 5.47 7.58
CA ILE A 71 -24.55 4.85 7.66
C ILE A 71 -23.67 5.64 8.64
N ILE A 72 -23.04 4.94 9.58
CA ILE A 72 -22.05 5.50 10.51
C ILE A 72 -20.72 4.80 10.21
N ILE A 73 -19.68 5.58 9.96
CA ILE A 73 -18.32 5.08 9.79
C ILE A 73 -17.59 5.26 11.12
N VAL A 74 -17.15 4.15 11.70
CA VAL A 74 -16.33 4.14 12.92
C VAL A 74 -14.92 3.72 12.51
N ALA A 75 -13.93 4.51 12.89
CA ALA A 75 -12.53 4.28 12.58
C ALA A 75 -11.67 4.32 13.84
N ASP A 76 -10.48 3.73 13.76
CA ASP A 76 -9.48 3.81 14.82
C ASP A 76 -8.89 5.23 14.94
N PHE A 77 -8.26 5.51 16.07
CA PHE A 77 -7.72 6.81 16.46
C PHE A 77 -6.36 7.15 15.81
N ASP A 78 -5.87 6.34 14.87
CA ASP A 78 -4.64 6.63 14.15
C ASP A 78 -4.88 7.31 12.79
N VAL A 79 -3.80 7.69 12.14
CA VAL A 79 -3.84 8.40 10.85
C VAL A 79 -4.46 7.53 9.75
N ASP A 80 -4.23 6.22 9.79
CA ASP A 80 -4.79 5.30 8.78
C ASP A 80 -6.32 5.22 8.93
N GLY A 81 -6.82 5.06 10.15
CA GLY A 81 -8.24 5.10 10.48
C GLY A 81 -8.90 6.43 10.10
N ALA A 82 -8.31 7.56 10.50
CA ALA A 82 -8.87 8.88 10.23
C ALA A 82 -8.94 9.19 8.72
N THR A 83 -7.89 8.85 7.96
CA THR A 83 -7.86 9.08 6.50
C THR A 83 -8.80 8.14 5.76
N SER A 84 -8.91 6.89 6.18
CA SER A 84 -9.89 5.92 5.65
C SER A 84 -11.33 6.39 5.88
N CYS A 85 -11.63 6.92 7.08
CA CYS A 85 -12.93 7.51 7.38
C CYS A 85 -13.25 8.68 6.45
N ALA A 86 -12.30 9.61 6.29
CA ALA A 86 -12.47 10.74 5.38
C ALA A 86 -12.68 10.29 3.92
N LEU A 87 -11.95 9.27 3.45
CA LEU A 87 -12.11 8.71 2.12
C LEU A 87 -13.49 8.11 1.91
N LEU A 88 -13.98 7.29 2.84
CA LEU A 88 -15.31 6.70 2.79
C LEU A 88 -16.40 7.76 2.81
N MET A 89 -16.26 8.77 3.67
CA MET A 89 -17.19 9.90 3.73
C MET A 89 -17.26 10.67 2.40
N ARG A 90 -16.12 10.86 1.72
CA ARG A 90 -16.09 11.48 0.39
C ARG A 90 -16.70 10.59 -0.68
N GLY A 91 -16.38 9.30 -0.68
CA GLY A 91 -16.87 8.36 -1.70
C GLY A 91 -18.38 8.10 -1.62
N LEU A 92 -18.93 8.01 -0.40
CA LEU A 92 -20.36 7.71 -0.19
C LEU A 92 -21.27 8.95 -0.33
N ARG A 93 -20.70 10.16 -0.42
CA ARG A 93 -21.44 11.42 -0.59
C ARG A 93 -21.31 12.05 -1.98
N ALA A 94 -20.49 11.46 -2.86
CA ALA A 94 -20.21 11.96 -4.20
C ALA A 94 -21.37 11.71 -5.18
#